data_AF-A0A419DJA8-F1
#
_entry.id   AF-A0A419DJA8-F1
#
_cell.length_a   1.000
_cell.length_b   1.000
_cell.length_c   1.000
_cell.angle_alpha   90.00
_cell.angle_beta   90.00
_cell.angle_gamma   90.00
#
_symmetry.space_group_name_H-M   'P 1'
#
loop_
_entity.id
_entity.type
_entity.pdbx_description
1 polymer ?
#
loop_
_entity_poly.entity_id
_entity_poly.type
_entity_poly.pdbx_seq_one_letter_code
_entity_poly.pdbx_strand_id
1 'polypeptide(L)'
;MIFIDGSNMYHSLKAYFKRTDIDLGCFSNKILDKRRLVRMYYYNAVVGKVEEPERFKDQEKFFKSVAAIPYTELRLGRLVYTNQWPNSPPFEKGVDVQLATDMITHAFKNNYDVAILVAGDNDFVGAIQAVKDNGKHVEVALFGQERTSRQLRDVADRVIVLDGRILRGCWKGPPPPGPNAPRHANHSEPRKDIPNGQRNEPRKEARIETRHEPRDVSRNEPRDEALSESNPEPFNDFWNNSRFEA
;
A
#
# COMPACT_ATOMS: atom_id res chain seq x y z
N MET A 1 -10.98 -16.99 13.20
CA MET A 1 -10.57 -15.59 13.42
C MET A 1 -10.04 -15.04 12.11
N ILE A 2 -10.09 -13.72 11.91
CA ILE A 2 -9.59 -13.06 10.69
C ILE A 2 -8.42 -12.16 11.08
N PHE A 3 -7.30 -12.28 10.36
CA PHE A 3 -6.09 -11.48 10.54
C PHE A 3 -5.82 -10.75 9.23
N ILE A 4 -5.88 -9.41 9.26
CA ILE A 4 -5.78 -8.58 8.05
C ILE A 4 -4.49 -7.77 8.11
N ASP A 5 -3.59 -8.03 7.16
CA ASP A 5 -2.50 -7.13 6.84
C ASP A 5 -3.05 -5.93 6.07
N GLY A 6 -3.20 -4.80 6.77
CA GLY A 6 -3.77 -3.59 6.24
C GLY A 6 -2.92 -2.93 5.16
N SER A 7 -1.59 -3.03 5.27
CA SER A 7 -0.66 -2.47 4.29
C SER A 7 -0.75 -3.25 2.98
N ASN A 8 -0.61 -4.58 3.04
CA ASN A 8 -0.72 -5.43 1.87
C ASN A 8 -2.09 -5.33 1.19
N MET A 9 -3.17 -5.28 1.98
CA MET A 9 -4.52 -5.09 1.47
C MET A 9 -4.69 -3.73 0.76
N TYR A 10 -4.19 -2.64 1.36
CA TYR A 10 -4.25 -1.31 0.75
C TYR A 10 -3.51 -1.26 -0.58
N HIS A 11 -2.26 -1.73 -0.62
CA HIS A 11 -1.44 -1.72 -1.83
C HIS A 11 -2.04 -2.60 -2.93
N SER A 12 -2.57 -3.77 -2.56
CA SER A 12 -3.25 -4.65 -3.51
C SER A 12 -4.51 -4.02 -4.09
N LEU A 13 -5.36 -3.40 -3.27
CA LEU A 13 -6.55 -2.71 -3.74
C LEU A 13 -6.20 -1.54 -4.69
N LYS A 14 -5.20 -0.72 -4.35
CA LYS A 14 -4.68 0.36 -5.21
C LYS A 14 -4.16 -0.20 -6.54
N ALA A 15 -3.46 -1.34 -6.53
CA ALA A 15 -2.91 -1.96 -7.73
C ALA A 15 -3.99 -2.53 -8.66
N TYR A 16 -4.90 -3.37 -8.14
CA TYR A 16 -5.87 -4.15 -8.93
C TYR A 16 -7.17 -3.40 -9.24
N PHE A 17 -7.64 -2.52 -8.35
CA PHE A 17 -8.95 -1.86 -8.48
C PHE A 17 -8.88 -0.34 -8.60
N LYS A 18 -7.67 0.25 -8.46
CA LYS A 18 -7.44 1.71 -8.49
C LYS A 18 -8.28 2.48 -7.45
N ARG A 19 -8.69 1.81 -6.37
CA ARG A 19 -9.47 2.37 -5.26
C ARG A 19 -9.22 1.58 -3.98
N THR A 20 -9.48 2.18 -2.82
CA THR A 20 -9.16 1.59 -1.50
C THR A 20 -10.30 1.75 -0.48
N ASP A 21 -11.45 2.28 -0.88
CA ASP A 21 -12.61 2.57 -0.03
C ASP A 21 -13.54 1.37 0.17
N ILE A 22 -12.94 0.23 0.51
CA ILE A 22 -13.66 -1.00 0.84
C ILE A 22 -14.28 -0.90 2.26
N ASP A 23 -15.47 -1.44 2.41
CA ASP A 23 -16.10 -1.71 3.70
C ASP A 23 -15.53 -3.03 4.26
N LEU A 24 -14.67 -2.91 5.27
CA LEU A 24 -14.02 -4.06 5.92
C LEU A 24 -15.03 -4.97 6.63
N GLY A 25 -16.15 -4.46 7.13
CA GLY A 25 -17.17 -5.28 7.76
C GLY A 25 -17.89 -6.16 6.73
N CYS A 26 -18.31 -5.56 5.62
CA CYS A 26 -18.87 -6.29 4.48
C CYS A 26 -17.87 -7.30 3.92
N PHE A 27 -16.64 -6.88 3.67
CA PHE A 27 -15.57 -7.72 3.16
C PHE A 27 -15.31 -8.92 4.07
N SER A 28 -15.17 -8.69 5.37
CA SER A 28 -14.93 -9.75 6.34
C SER A 28 -16.09 -10.75 6.40
N ASN A 29 -17.34 -10.28 6.29
CA ASN A 29 -18.49 -11.18 6.20
C ASN A 29 -18.47 -12.04 4.92
N LYS A 30 -17.95 -11.53 3.78
CA LYS A 30 -17.82 -12.31 2.55
C LYS A 30 -16.83 -13.46 2.69
N ILE A 31 -15.65 -13.20 3.26
CA ILE A 31 -14.60 -14.24 3.41
C ILE A 31 -14.88 -15.19 4.58
N LEU A 32 -15.60 -14.71 5.60
CA LEU A 32 -16.04 -15.54 6.73
C LEU A 32 -17.01 -16.65 6.29
N ASP A 33 -17.81 -16.38 5.25
CA ASP A 33 -18.87 -17.27 4.75
C ASP A 33 -19.90 -17.60 5.86
N LYS A 34 -20.18 -18.87 6.13
CA LYS A 34 -21.21 -19.30 7.11
C LYS A 34 -20.68 -19.47 8.53
N ARG A 35 -19.42 -19.10 8.79
CA ARG A 35 -18.76 -19.34 10.09
C ARG A 35 -19.06 -18.22 11.07
N ARG A 36 -19.00 -18.53 12.36
CA ARG A 36 -19.09 -17.51 13.42
C ARG A 36 -17.76 -16.74 13.52
N LEU A 37 -17.83 -15.42 13.47
CA LEU A 37 -16.68 -14.57 13.76
C LEU A 37 -16.36 -14.61 15.26
N VAL A 38 -15.15 -15.02 15.62
CA VAL A 38 -14.63 -14.88 16.99
C VAL A 38 -14.06 -13.47 17.19
N ARG A 39 -13.18 -13.06 16.27
CA ARG A 39 -12.49 -11.78 16.27
C ARG A 39 -11.90 -11.49 14.90
N MET A 40 -11.88 -10.22 14.53
CA MET A 40 -11.09 -9.67 13.45
C MET A 40 -9.97 -8.79 14.02
N TYR A 41 -8.74 -9.02 13.60
CA TYR A 41 -7.60 -8.16 13.86
C TYR A 41 -7.18 -7.47 12.58
N TYR A 42 -7.02 -6.14 12.64
CA TYR A 42 -6.52 -5.34 11.54
C TYR A 42 -5.17 -4.74 11.94
N TYR A 43 -4.13 -5.11 11.20
CA TYR A 43 -2.75 -4.75 11.45
C TYR A 43 -2.31 -3.64 10.49
N ASN A 44 -1.66 -2.60 11.02
CA ASN A 44 -1.14 -1.49 10.21
C ASN A 44 -0.09 -0.68 11.01
N ALA A 45 0.64 0.21 10.36
CA ALA A 45 1.51 1.17 11.02
C ALA A 45 0.89 2.57 11.11
N VAL A 46 1.14 3.23 12.24
CA VAL A 46 0.76 4.64 12.43
C VAL A 46 1.76 5.53 11.69
N VAL A 47 1.24 6.48 10.90
CA VAL A 47 2.07 7.50 10.24
C VAL A 47 2.58 8.53 11.25
N GLY A 48 3.73 9.13 10.94
CA GLY A 48 4.34 10.16 11.75
C GLY A 48 3.48 11.42 11.80
N LYS A 49 3.09 11.84 13.01
CA LYS A 49 2.25 13.04 13.19
C LYS A 49 2.98 14.33 12.78
N VAL A 50 4.30 14.37 12.96
CA VAL A 50 5.13 15.53 12.62
C VAL A 50 5.47 15.52 11.13
N GLU A 51 5.81 14.33 10.62
CA GLU A 51 6.27 14.11 9.27
C GLU A 51 5.14 14.16 8.24
N GLU A 52 3.96 13.65 8.59
CA GLU A 52 2.80 13.52 7.70
C GLU A 52 1.47 13.92 8.40
N PRO A 53 1.31 15.19 8.81
CA PRO A 53 0.21 15.62 9.68
C PRO A 53 -1.19 15.45 9.07
N GLU A 54 -1.37 15.71 7.78
CA GLU A 54 -2.67 15.55 7.13
C GLU A 54 -3.04 14.07 6.96
N ARG A 55 -2.08 13.24 6.54
CA ARG A 55 -2.27 11.79 6.45
C ARG A 55 -2.55 11.18 7.82
N PHE A 56 -1.92 11.68 8.87
CA PHE A 56 -2.18 11.27 10.24
C PHE A 56 -3.64 11.51 10.64
N LYS A 57 -4.18 12.72 10.37
CA LYS A 57 -5.59 13.04 10.66
C LYS A 57 -6.56 12.13 9.92
N ASP A 58 -6.30 11.85 8.65
CA ASP A 58 -7.16 10.98 7.85
C ASP A 58 -7.03 9.51 8.27
N GLN A 59 -5.82 9.06 8.61
CA GLN A 59 -5.59 7.74 9.17
C GLN A 59 -6.31 7.55 10.51
N GLU A 60 -6.32 8.55 11.40
CA GLU A 60 -7.09 8.49 12.64
C GLU A 60 -8.59 8.29 12.40
N LYS A 61 -9.17 9.02 11.43
CA LYS A 61 -10.60 8.84 11.07
C LYS A 61 -10.84 7.43 10.52
N PHE A 62 -9.95 6.95 9.67
CA PHE A 62 -10.02 5.61 9.12
C PHE A 62 -9.96 4.55 10.23
N PHE A 63 -8.95 4.60 11.10
CA PHE A 63 -8.81 3.67 12.23
C PHE A 63 -10.00 3.71 13.18
N LYS A 64 -10.55 4.88 13.49
CA LYS A 64 -11.81 4.97 14.25
C LYS A 64 -12.96 4.23 13.56
N SER A 65 -13.07 4.36 12.24
CA SER A 65 -14.08 3.62 11.47
C SER A 65 -13.86 2.10 11.46
N VAL A 66 -12.60 1.65 11.44
CA VAL A 66 -12.25 0.22 11.51
C VAL A 66 -12.55 -0.34 12.90
N ALA A 67 -12.14 0.35 13.95
CA ALA A 67 -12.39 -0.05 15.33
C ALA A 67 -13.89 -0.08 15.70
N ALA A 68 -14.72 0.70 15.00
CA ALA A 68 -16.17 0.69 15.18
C ALA A 68 -16.86 -0.55 14.58
N ILE A 69 -16.17 -1.34 13.74
CA ILE A 69 -16.73 -2.56 13.16
C ILE A 69 -16.85 -3.62 14.28
N PRO A 70 -18.00 -4.28 14.45
CA PRO A 70 -18.18 -5.29 15.50
C PRO A 70 -17.09 -6.35 15.50
N TYR A 71 -16.61 -6.72 16.70
CA TYR A 71 -15.56 -7.72 16.91
C TYR A 71 -14.23 -7.38 16.22
N THR A 72 -13.90 -6.11 16.06
CA THR A 72 -12.64 -5.67 15.45
C THR A 72 -11.69 -5.10 16.49
N GLU A 73 -10.42 -5.43 16.36
CA GLU A 73 -9.33 -4.88 17.16
C GLU A 73 -8.23 -4.38 16.23
N LEU A 74 -7.71 -3.18 16.52
CA LEU A 74 -6.57 -2.62 15.80
C LEU A 74 -5.26 -3.08 16.46
N ARG A 75 -4.29 -3.46 15.63
CA ARG A 75 -2.94 -3.80 16.03
C ARG A 75 -1.98 -2.87 15.30
N LEU A 76 -1.52 -1.85 16.01
CA LEU A 76 -0.80 -0.73 15.41
C LEU A 76 0.69 -0.84 15.70
N GLY A 77 1.47 -1.05 14.64
CA GLY A 77 2.92 -0.87 14.66
C GLY A 77 3.30 0.60 14.45
N ARG A 78 4.53 0.83 14.01
CA ARG A 78 5.05 2.18 13.75
C ARG A 78 5.79 2.27 12.43
N LEU A 79 5.72 3.44 11.82
CA LEU A 79 6.65 3.84 10.78
C LEU A 79 7.93 4.41 11.40
N VAL A 80 9.07 4.05 10.83
CA VAL A 80 10.38 4.59 11.20
C VAL A 80 10.83 5.55 10.11
N TYR A 81 10.89 6.83 10.47
CA TYR A 81 11.42 7.91 9.64
C TYR A 81 12.93 8.01 9.87
N THR A 82 13.69 8.02 8.79
CA THR A 82 15.15 8.19 8.86
C THR A 82 15.53 9.65 8.61
N ASN A 83 16.82 9.97 8.78
CA ASN A 83 17.37 11.27 8.44
C ASN A 83 17.34 11.57 6.92
N GLN A 84 17.00 10.60 6.07
CA GLN A 84 16.79 10.81 4.64
C GLN A 84 15.35 11.23 4.30
N TRP A 85 14.43 11.30 5.27
CA TRP A 85 13.08 11.84 5.04
C TRP A 85 13.16 13.32 4.61
N PRO A 86 12.41 13.77 3.58
CA PRO A 86 11.39 13.04 2.80
C PRO A 86 11.89 12.37 1.51
N ASN A 87 13.20 12.35 1.27
CA ASN A 87 13.78 11.77 0.04
C ASN A 87 13.72 10.23 0.02
N SER A 88 13.59 9.59 1.18
CA SER A 88 13.38 8.15 1.32
C SER A 88 12.11 7.90 2.13
N PRO A 89 11.20 7.00 1.70
CA PRO A 89 9.99 6.70 2.44
C PRO A 89 10.32 6.02 3.78
N PRO A 90 9.50 6.22 4.82
CA PRO A 90 9.65 5.49 6.06
C PRO A 90 9.38 4.00 5.84
N PHE A 91 9.88 3.18 6.74
CA PHE A 91 9.67 1.74 6.70
C PHE A 91 8.90 1.27 7.92
N GLU A 92 8.09 0.23 7.73
CA GLU A 92 7.25 -0.36 8.76
C GLU A 92 8.09 -1.22 9.72
N LYS A 93 7.77 -1.17 11.01
CA LYS A 93 8.35 -2.08 12.01
C LYS A 93 7.30 -2.71 12.90
N GLY A 94 7.42 -4.02 13.03
CA GLY A 94 6.76 -4.83 14.05
C GLY A 94 5.36 -5.33 13.70
N VAL A 95 4.80 -4.90 12.55
CA VAL A 95 3.45 -5.30 12.12
C VAL A 95 3.39 -6.79 11.76
N ASP A 96 4.23 -7.26 10.85
CA ASP A 96 4.23 -8.68 10.42
C ASP A 96 4.57 -9.62 11.57
N VAL A 97 5.55 -9.25 12.39
CA VAL A 97 5.94 -10.00 13.59
C VAL A 97 4.77 -10.08 14.57
N GLN A 98 4.06 -8.98 14.81
CA GLN A 98 2.91 -8.96 15.70
C GLN A 98 1.77 -9.82 15.15
N LEU A 99 1.49 -9.74 13.84
CA LEU A 99 0.48 -10.54 13.16
C LEU A 99 0.79 -12.05 13.30
N ALA A 100 1.99 -12.46 12.92
CA ALA A 100 2.45 -13.84 13.02
C ALA A 100 2.36 -14.36 14.47
N THR A 101 2.81 -13.53 15.43
CA THR A 101 2.78 -13.88 16.86
C THR A 101 1.35 -14.06 17.38
N ASP A 102 0.44 -13.16 17.02
CA ASP A 102 -0.97 -13.23 17.42
C ASP A 102 -1.64 -14.48 16.83
N MET A 103 -1.40 -14.79 15.54
CA MET A 103 -1.93 -16.00 14.89
C MET A 103 -1.54 -17.27 15.66
N ILE A 104 -0.24 -17.44 15.93
CA ILE A 104 0.32 -18.60 16.63
C ILE A 104 -0.19 -18.65 18.09
N THR A 105 -0.17 -17.51 18.78
CA THR A 105 -0.61 -17.43 20.18
C THR A 105 -2.08 -17.80 20.33
N HIS A 106 -2.94 -17.31 19.44
CA HIS A 106 -4.36 -17.63 19.48
C HIS A 106 -4.66 -19.08 19.07
N ALA A 107 -3.85 -19.67 18.17
CA ALA A 107 -3.92 -21.11 17.85
C ALA A 107 -3.63 -21.95 19.10
N PHE A 108 -2.48 -21.70 19.73
CA PHE A 108 -2.02 -22.42 20.92
C PHE A 108 -3.00 -22.34 22.09
N LYS A 109 -3.61 -21.16 22.28
CA LYS A 109 -4.66 -20.93 23.31
C LYS A 109 -6.03 -21.51 22.93
N ASN A 110 -6.15 -22.18 21.79
CA ASN A 110 -7.39 -22.78 21.30
C ASN A 110 -8.54 -21.77 21.10
N ASN A 111 -8.24 -20.53 20.70
CA ASN A 111 -9.26 -19.48 20.54
C ASN A 111 -10.05 -19.57 19.22
N TYR A 112 -9.58 -20.37 18.27
CA TYR A 112 -10.21 -20.57 16.98
C TYR A 112 -9.92 -21.95 16.40
N ASP A 113 -10.74 -22.37 15.47
CA ASP A 113 -10.54 -23.59 14.66
C ASP A 113 -9.95 -23.26 13.29
N VAL A 114 -10.37 -22.13 12.72
CA VAL A 114 -9.89 -21.62 11.42
C VAL A 114 -9.37 -20.20 11.53
N ALA A 115 -8.15 -19.97 11.04
CA ALA A 115 -7.62 -18.64 10.77
C ALA A 115 -7.83 -18.28 9.30
N ILE A 116 -8.29 -17.06 9.04
CA ILE A 116 -8.25 -16.45 7.70
C ILE A 116 -7.21 -15.35 7.73
N LEU A 117 -6.11 -15.53 6.99
CA LEU A 117 -5.08 -14.52 6.79
C LEU A 117 -5.37 -13.75 5.51
N VAL A 118 -5.55 -12.43 5.61
CA VAL A 118 -5.65 -11.55 4.45
C VAL A 118 -4.29 -10.91 4.23
N ALA A 119 -3.44 -11.55 3.44
CA ALA A 119 -2.08 -11.09 3.12
C ALA A 119 -1.57 -11.78 1.84
N GLY A 120 -0.60 -11.15 1.19
CA GLY A 120 0.10 -11.68 0.01
C GLY A 120 1.59 -11.93 0.23
N ASP A 121 2.11 -11.74 1.44
CA ASP A 121 3.55 -11.85 1.75
C ASP A 121 3.96 -13.28 2.15
N ASN A 122 5.03 -13.79 1.53
CA ASN A 122 5.58 -15.11 1.81
C ASN A 122 6.24 -15.21 3.21
N ASP A 123 6.52 -14.09 3.88
CA ASP A 123 7.09 -14.10 5.24
C ASP A 123 6.17 -14.78 6.27
N PHE A 124 4.86 -14.88 5.98
CA PHE A 124 3.91 -15.58 6.85
C PHE A 124 3.93 -17.11 6.72
N VAL A 125 4.66 -17.70 5.75
CA VAL A 125 4.66 -19.16 5.52
C VAL A 125 5.02 -19.93 6.79
N GLY A 126 6.03 -19.48 7.54
CA GLY A 126 6.42 -20.12 8.80
C GLY A 126 5.33 -20.06 9.87
N ALA A 127 4.63 -18.92 9.98
CA ALA A 127 3.53 -18.76 10.92
C ALA A 127 2.32 -19.62 10.56
N ILE A 128 1.99 -19.72 9.27
CA ILE A 128 0.92 -20.59 8.78
C ILE A 128 1.24 -22.05 9.12
N GLN A 129 2.45 -22.51 8.83
CA GLN A 129 2.84 -23.89 9.14
C GLN A 129 2.75 -24.16 10.64
N ALA A 130 3.25 -23.26 11.49
CA ALA A 130 3.16 -23.40 12.95
C ALA A 130 1.71 -23.46 13.47
N VAL A 131 0.79 -22.68 12.89
CA VAL A 131 -0.63 -22.72 13.22
C VAL A 131 -1.26 -24.07 12.82
N LYS A 132 -0.90 -24.59 11.65
CA LYS A 132 -1.35 -25.91 11.17
C LYS A 132 -0.80 -27.06 12.01
N ASP A 133 0.46 -26.98 12.40
CA ASP A 133 1.10 -27.95 13.30
C ASP A 133 0.43 -27.97 14.69
N ASN A 134 -0.26 -26.89 15.05
CA ASN A 134 -1.11 -26.81 16.25
C ASN A 134 -2.55 -27.36 16.03
N GLY A 135 -2.82 -27.99 14.89
CA GLY A 135 -4.09 -28.62 14.57
C GLY A 135 -5.18 -27.65 14.11
N LYS A 136 -4.82 -26.43 13.68
CA LYS A 136 -5.76 -25.44 13.16
C LYS A 136 -5.78 -25.46 11.63
N HIS A 137 -6.88 -24.99 11.06
CA HIS A 137 -6.95 -24.74 9.61
C HIS A 137 -6.57 -23.30 9.29
N VAL A 138 -5.85 -23.11 8.20
CA VAL A 138 -5.47 -21.78 7.73
C VAL A 138 -5.94 -21.59 6.30
N GLU A 139 -6.80 -20.58 6.11
CA GLU A 139 -7.18 -20.07 4.81
C GLU A 139 -6.43 -18.77 4.53
N VAL A 140 -5.93 -18.60 3.31
CA VAL A 140 -5.26 -17.36 2.90
C VAL A 140 -6.10 -16.65 1.84
N ALA A 141 -6.51 -15.43 2.15
CA ALA A 141 -7.20 -14.54 1.25
C ALA A 141 -6.20 -13.55 0.62
N LEU A 142 -6.00 -13.65 -0.69
CA LEU A 142 -4.97 -12.89 -1.40
C LEU A 142 -5.42 -12.44 -2.78
N PHE A 143 -4.79 -11.39 -3.31
CA PHE A 143 -5.00 -10.91 -4.67
C PHE A 143 -4.03 -11.60 -5.65
N GLY A 144 -4.37 -11.55 -6.94
CA GLY A 144 -3.50 -12.03 -8.01
C GLY A 144 -3.74 -13.48 -8.45
N GLN A 145 -2.93 -13.90 -9.41
CA GLN A 145 -3.02 -15.20 -10.08
C GLN A 145 -2.20 -16.28 -9.36
N GLU A 146 -2.33 -17.53 -9.78
CA GLU A 146 -1.68 -18.70 -9.15
C GLU A 146 -0.16 -18.59 -9.01
N ARG A 147 0.51 -17.79 -9.86
CA ARG A 147 1.98 -17.61 -9.81
C ARG A 147 2.45 -16.60 -8.76
N THR A 148 1.58 -15.76 -8.21
CA THR A 148 1.94 -14.81 -7.15
C THR A 148 1.75 -15.44 -5.78
N SER A 149 2.68 -15.16 -4.85
CA SER A 149 2.63 -15.68 -3.47
C SER A 149 2.53 -17.21 -3.42
N ARG A 150 3.30 -17.89 -4.28
CA ARG A 150 3.20 -19.34 -4.48
C ARG A 150 3.38 -20.13 -3.18
N GLN A 151 4.36 -19.75 -2.36
CA GLN A 151 4.62 -20.43 -1.09
C GLN A 151 3.45 -20.29 -0.12
N LEU A 152 2.79 -19.12 -0.05
CA LEU A 152 1.55 -18.96 0.72
C LEU A 152 0.43 -19.87 0.20
N ARG A 153 0.26 -19.96 -1.12
CA ARG A 153 -0.78 -20.80 -1.73
C ARG A 153 -0.53 -22.28 -1.46
N ASP A 154 0.73 -22.71 -1.49
CA ASP A 154 1.13 -24.10 -1.27
C ASP A 154 0.97 -24.51 0.20
N VAL A 155 1.26 -23.61 1.15
CA VAL A 155 1.17 -23.92 2.61
C VAL A 155 -0.25 -23.78 3.17
N ALA A 156 -1.11 -22.97 2.57
CA ALA A 156 -2.49 -22.78 3.02
C ALA A 156 -3.35 -24.05 2.83
N ASP A 157 -4.30 -24.30 3.74
CA ASP A 157 -5.29 -25.37 3.53
C ASP A 157 -6.32 -24.98 2.47
N ARG A 158 -6.59 -23.68 2.32
CA ARG A 158 -7.46 -23.13 1.29
C ARG A 158 -7.01 -21.73 0.89
N VAL A 159 -7.12 -21.43 -0.40
CA VAL A 159 -6.89 -20.08 -0.93
C VAL A 159 -8.22 -19.43 -1.31
N ILE A 160 -8.44 -18.22 -0.82
CA ILE A 160 -9.55 -17.35 -1.20
C ILE A 160 -9.01 -16.28 -2.15
N VAL A 161 -9.26 -16.42 -3.45
CA VAL A 161 -8.81 -15.43 -4.43
C VAL A 161 -9.67 -14.19 -4.37
N LEU A 162 -9.07 -13.06 -3.96
CA LEU A 162 -9.72 -11.77 -3.86
C LEU A 162 -9.82 -11.12 -5.24
N ASP A 163 -11.04 -11.09 -5.78
CA ASP A 163 -11.38 -10.50 -7.06
C ASP A 163 -12.63 -9.61 -6.95
N GLY A 164 -13.03 -9.00 -8.08
CA GLY A 164 -14.21 -8.14 -8.12
C GLY A 164 -15.52 -8.85 -7.75
N ARG A 165 -15.59 -10.19 -7.82
CA ARG A 165 -16.79 -10.95 -7.44
C ARG A 165 -16.91 -11.03 -5.92
N ILE A 166 -15.82 -11.33 -5.21
CA ILE A 166 -15.81 -11.33 -3.74
C ILE A 166 -16.07 -9.93 -3.19
N LEU A 167 -15.45 -8.90 -3.80
CA LEU A 167 -15.57 -7.52 -3.32
C LEU A 167 -16.90 -6.84 -3.73
N ARG A 168 -17.74 -7.51 -4.53
CA ARG A 168 -18.98 -6.93 -5.03
C ARG A 168 -19.92 -6.54 -3.88
N GLY A 169 -20.35 -5.28 -3.89
CA GLY A 169 -21.26 -4.72 -2.89
C GLY A 169 -20.60 -4.28 -1.59
N CYS A 170 -19.28 -4.41 -1.46
CA CYS A 170 -18.53 -3.94 -0.30
C CYS A 170 -17.78 -2.62 -0.54
N TRP A 171 -18.06 -1.91 -1.63
CA TRP A 171 -17.46 -0.60 -1.90
C TRP A 171 -18.32 0.51 -1.27
N LYS A 172 -17.69 1.46 -0.57
CA LYS A 172 -18.42 2.57 0.08
C LYS A 172 -18.91 3.62 -0.92
N GLY A 173 -18.15 3.89 -1.97
CA GLY A 173 -18.50 4.83 -3.03
C GLY A 173 -18.85 4.19 -4.38
N PRO A 174 -19.38 4.97 -5.34
CA PRO A 174 -19.55 4.53 -6.72
C PRO A 174 -18.20 4.08 -7.34
N PRO A 175 -18.20 3.22 -8.37
CA PRO A 175 -16.97 2.82 -9.05
C PRO A 175 -16.23 4.06 -9.60
N PRO A 176 -14.89 4.05 -9.59
CA PRO A 176 -14.12 5.12 -10.21
C PRO A 176 -14.51 5.25 -11.68
N PRO A 177 -14.53 6.48 -12.24
CA PRO A 177 -14.87 6.69 -13.64
C PRO A 177 -13.96 5.85 -14.52
N GLY A 178 -14.55 5.06 -15.41
CA GLY A 178 -13.79 4.21 -16.32
C GLY A 178 -12.91 5.03 -17.26
N PRO A 179 -11.90 4.42 -17.90
CA PRO A 179 -11.00 5.11 -18.82
C PRO A 179 -11.72 5.79 -20.01
N ASN A 180 -12.96 5.39 -20.30
CA ASN A 180 -13.82 5.94 -21.35
C ASN A 180 -15.02 6.75 -20.82
N ALA A 181 -15.01 7.21 -19.56
CA ALA A 181 -16.05 8.10 -19.09
C ALA A 181 -16.03 9.39 -19.95
N PRO A 182 -17.14 9.77 -20.61
CA PRO A 182 -17.18 11.00 -21.36
C PRO A 182 -16.80 12.13 -20.41
N ARG A 183 -15.82 12.95 -20.83
CA ARG A 183 -15.54 14.22 -20.16
C ARG A 183 -16.84 15.01 -20.22
N HIS A 184 -17.61 15.00 -19.14
CA HIS A 184 -18.75 15.89 -19.02
C HIS A 184 -18.21 17.29 -19.25
N ALA A 185 -18.62 17.88 -20.38
CA ALA A 185 -18.30 19.26 -20.72
C ALA A 185 -18.66 20.10 -19.50
N ASN A 186 -17.67 20.83 -19.00
CA ASN A 186 -17.83 21.74 -17.86
C ASN A 186 -19.14 22.51 -18.03
N HIS A 187 -20.04 22.35 -17.05
CA HIS A 187 -21.11 23.30 -16.84
C HIS A 187 -20.47 24.68 -16.76
N SER A 188 -20.79 25.51 -17.74
CA SER A 188 -20.46 26.92 -17.77
C SER A 188 -21.04 27.58 -16.51
N GLU A 189 -20.15 28.03 -15.63
CA GLU A 189 -20.52 29.00 -14.60
C GLU A 189 -21.15 30.23 -15.28
N PRO A 190 -22.21 30.82 -14.69
CA PRO A 190 -22.79 32.05 -15.21
C PRO A 190 -21.76 33.18 -15.09
N ARG A 191 -21.47 33.82 -16.22
CA ARG A 191 -20.61 35.02 -16.32
C ARG A 191 -21.15 36.09 -15.37
N LYS A 192 -20.27 36.59 -14.49
CA LYS A 192 -20.49 37.85 -13.78
C LYS A 192 -20.26 38.99 -14.76
N ASP A 193 -21.28 39.80 -14.97
CA ASP A 193 -21.20 41.04 -15.74
C ASP A 193 -20.23 42.02 -15.06
N ILE A 194 -19.22 42.49 -15.81
CA ILE A 194 -18.36 43.62 -15.44
C ILE A 194 -18.77 44.80 -16.33
N PRO A 195 -19.05 46.00 -15.77
CA PRO A 195 -19.39 47.17 -16.57
C PRO A 195 -18.17 47.71 -17.32
N ASN A 196 -18.41 48.06 -18.58
CA ASN A 196 -17.48 48.65 -19.53
C ASN A 196 -17.16 50.10 -19.15
N GLY A 197 -15.89 50.52 -19.23
CA GLY A 197 -15.52 51.90 -18.91
C GLY A 197 -14.05 52.28 -19.08
N GLN A 198 -13.72 52.69 -20.31
CA GLN A 198 -12.68 53.66 -20.71
C GLN A 198 -11.26 53.18 -21.10
N ARG A 199 -10.91 53.69 -22.29
CA ARG A 199 -9.68 53.56 -23.09
C ARG A 199 -8.52 54.34 -22.46
N ASN A 200 -7.28 53.90 -22.72
CA ASN A 200 -6.25 54.69 -23.42
C ASN A 200 -4.96 53.86 -23.66
N GLU A 201 -4.70 53.64 -24.96
CA GLU A 201 -3.46 53.58 -25.77
C GLU A 201 -2.02 53.36 -25.22
N PRO A 202 -1.07 52.95 -26.12
CA PRO A 202 0.00 52.00 -25.83
C PRO A 202 1.42 52.60 -25.72
N ARG A 203 2.36 51.85 -25.13
CA ARG A 203 3.81 52.11 -25.27
C ARG A 203 4.63 50.82 -25.44
N LYS A 204 5.10 50.66 -26.69
CA LYS A 204 6.46 50.35 -27.18
C LYS A 204 7.30 49.22 -26.52
N GLU A 205 7.49 48.19 -27.35
CA GLU A 205 8.72 47.46 -27.71
C GLU A 205 10.04 47.75 -26.96
N ALA A 206 10.75 46.67 -26.60
CA ALA A 206 12.17 46.51 -26.94
C ALA A 206 12.57 45.03 -26.99
N ARG A 207 13.34 44.69 -28.02
CA ARG A 207 13.82 43.38 -28.46
C ARG A 207 15.34 43.51 -28.62
N ILE A 208 16.15 42.66 -27.98
CA ILE A 208 17.58 42.40 -28.28
C ILE A 208 17.84 40.96 -27.80
N GLU A 209 17.88 39.90 -28.62
CA GLU A 209 18.87 39.42 -29.61
C GLU A 209 20.30 39.14 -29.12
N THR A 210 20.64 37.83 -29.11
CA THR A 210 21.92 37.20 -29.52
C THR A 210 23.18 37.41 -28.64
N ARG A 211 24.21 36.55 -28.54
CA ARG A 211 24.74 35.44 -29.36
C ARG A 211 25.91 34.75 -28.60
N HIS A 212 26.27 33.54 -29.06
CA HIS A 212 27.62 32.94 -29.14
C HIS A 212 28.30 32.23 -27.92
N GLU A 213 28.22 30.89 -27.99
CA GLU A 213 29.27 29.85 -27.88
C GLU A 213 30.58 30.15 -28.69
N PRO A 214 31.69 29.34 -28.73
CA PRO A 214 32.01 28.03 -28.06
C PRO A 214 33.52 27.76 -27.69
N ARG A 215 33.81 26.49 -27.32
CA ARG A 215 35.09 25.69 -27.45
C ARG A 215 36.24 26.00 -26.45
N ASP A 216 37.06 25.05 -25.98
CA ASP A 216 37.79 23.94 -26.63
C ASP A 216 38.40 22.99 -25.52
N VAL A 217 38.47 21.64 -25.69
CA VAL A 217 39.70 20.80 -25.97
C VAL A 217 40.63 20.62 -24.73
N SER A 218 41.16 19.47 -24.29
CA SER A 218 41.30 18.08 -24.78
C SER A 218 41.98 17.14 -23.74
N ARG A 219 41.79 15.82 -23.93
CA ARG A 219 42.77 14.69 -23.94
C ARG A 219 43.53 14.18 -22.69
N ASN A 220 43.26 12.89 -22.43
CA ASN A 220 44.14 11.70 -22.29
C ASN A 220 45.20 11.56 -21.17
N GLU A 221 44.94 10.60 -20.26
CA GLU A 221 45.68 9.36 -19.88
C GLU A 221 47.24 9.32 -19.84
N PRO A 222 47.90 8.49 -18.96
CA PRO A 222 47.60 7.07 -18.74
C PRO A 222 47.80 6.47 -17.32
N ARG A 223 47.60 5.15 -17.28
CA ARG A 223 47.50 4.13 -16.21
C ARG A 223 48.75 3.91 -15.36
N ASP A 224 48.53 3.39 -14.14
CA ASP A 224 49.43 2.48 -13.44
C ASP A 224 48.65 1.32 -12.80
N GLU A 225 49.14 0.10 -13.03
CA GLU A 225 48.69 -1.18 -12.45
C GLU A 225 49.46 -1.48 -11.16
N ALA A 226 48.79 -1.97 -10.10
CA ALA A 226 49.34 -3.01 -9.21
C ALA A 226 48.31 -3.52 -8.18
N LEU A 227 48.03 -4.83 -8.29
CA LEU A 227 47.98 -5.87 -7.26
C LEU A 227 46.95 -5.86 -6.12
N SER A 228 46.03 -6.82 -6.25
CA SER A 228 45.57 -7.81 -5.27
C SER A 228 45.13 -7.35 -3.88
N GLU A 229 43.82 -7.43 -3.62
CA GLU A 229 43.29 -8.00 -2.39
C GLU A 229 41.88 -8.55 -2.65
N SER A 230 41.69 -9.83 -2.31
CA SER A 230 40.43 -10.55 -2.37
C SER A 230 39.45 -9.97 -1.35
N ASN A 231 38.28 -9.52 -1.81
CA ASN A 231 37.17 -9.11 -0.93
C ASN A 231 35.88 -9.81 -1.38
N PRO A 232 35.09 -10.38 -0.44
CA PRO A 232 33.90 -11.16 -0.77
C PRO A 232 32.74 -10.27 -1.23
N GLU A 233 32.00 -10.77 -2.22
CA GLU A 233 30.83 -10.13 -2.83
C GLU A 233 29.79 -9.67 -1.81
N PRO A 234 29.28 -8.42 -1.90
CA PRO A 234 28.17 -7.99 -1.07
C PRO A 234 26.86 -8.57 -1.61
N PHE A 235 26.23 -9.41 -0.79
CA PHE A 235 24.88 -9.91 -0.91
C PHE A 235 23.88 -8.75 -0.80
N ASN A 236 23.56 -8.07 -1.91
CA ASN A 236 22.52 -7.05 -1.93
C ASN A 236 22.07 -6.73 -3.36
N ASP A 237 21.08 -7.48 -3.86
CA ASP A 237 20.38 -7.15 -5.11
C ASP A 237 18.96 -7.73 -5.14
N PHE A 238 18.13 -7.40 -4.15
CA PHE A 238 16.70 -7.76 -4.17
C PHE A 238 15.72 -6.64 -3.77
N TRP A 239 16.20 -5.45 -3.40
CA TRP A 239 15.34 -4.35 -2.92
C TRP A 239 15.25 -3.14 -3.84
N ASN A 240 15.73 -3.23 -5.09
CA ASN A 240 15.87 -2.03 -5.94
C ASN A 240 14.82 -1.88 -7.06
N ASN A 241 13.73 -2.65 -7.04
CA ASN A 241 12.74 -2.58 -8.12
C ASN A 241 11.29 -2.49 -7.67
N SER A 242 11.03 -1.59 -6.72
CA SER A 242 9.67 -1.08 -6.52
C SER A 242 9.73 0.42 -6.29
N ARG A 243 9.71 1.18 -7.39
CA ARG A 243 9.31 2.59 -7.38
C ARG A 243 7.89 2.67 -6.81
N PHE A 244 7.79 2.98 -5.53
CA PHE A 244 6.53 3.32 -4.89
C PHE A 244 6.43 4.85 -4.86
N GLU A 245 5.64 5.39 -5.78
CA GLU A 245 5.03 6.70 -5.63
C GLU A 245 3.94 6.57 -4.56
N ALA A 246 4.11 7.33 -3.48
CA ALA A 246 3.24 7.41 -2.32
C ALA A 246 1.77 7.73 -2.72
#